data_AF-A0A1C0Z2X1-F1
#
_entry.id   AF-A0A1C0Z2X1-F1
#
_cell.length_a   1.000
_cell.length_b   1.000
_cell.length_c   1.000
_cell.angle_alpha   90.00
_cell.angle_beta   90.00
_cell.angle_gamma   90.00
#
_symmetry.space_group_name_H-M   'P 1'
#
loop_
_entity.id
_entity.type
_entity.pdbx_description
1 polymer ?
#
loop_
_entity_poly.entity_id
_entity_poly.type
_entity_poly.pdbx_seq_one_letter_code
_entity_poly.pdbx_strand_id
1 'polypeptide(L)'
;MRKEGRKLVDDLTLLLELYQDMYANVCNTYDILINFSDNELQYPLAASYLSLAHNSYTHAHIYISTHDLRDSDFEKILVAYKNVKVSFDELMVHRNMNVYRLSNRYNEFKNAYLLSKRSLESILEVRVPQ
;
A
#
# COMPACT_ATOMS: atom_id res chain seq x y z
N MET A 1 14.83 -5.11 -28.64
CA MET A 1 14.11 -3.83 -28.48
C MET A 1 12.60 -3.94 -28.26
N ARG A 2 11.77 -4.60 -29.11
CA ARG A 2 10.29 -4.65 -28.85
C ARG A 2 9.85 -5.53 -27.66
N LYS A 3 10.61 -6.56 -27.29
CA LYS A 3 10.26 -7.50 -26.20
C LYS A 3 10.51 -6.93 -24.79
N GLU A 4 11.56 -6.12 -24.63
CA GLU A 4 11.93 -5.52 -23.34
C GLU A 4 10.97 -4.39 -22.95
N GLY A 5 10.48 -3.61 -23.92
CA GLY A 5 9.49 -2.58 -23.67
C GLY A 5 8.13 -3.12 -23.21
N ARG A 6 7.67 -4.25 -23.79
CA ARG A 6 6.42 -4.89 -23.38
C ARG A 6 6.52 -5.48 -21.97
N LYS A 7 7.64 -6.17 -21.67
CA LYS A 7 7.90 -6.70 -20.33
C LYS A 7 7.85 -5.60 -19.27
N LEU A 8 8.53 -4.47 -19.49
CA LEU A 8 8.50 -3.36 -18.54
C LEU A 8 7.08 -2.77 -18.33
N VAL A 9 6.24 -2.73 -19.37
CA VAL A 9 4.86 -2.26 -19.24
C VAL A 9 4.03 -3.22 -18.39
N ASP A 10 4.13 -4.53 -18.64
CA ASP A 10 3.47 -5.56 -17.83
C ASP A 10 3.95 -5.46 -16.37
N ASP A 11 5.25 -5.25 -16.19
CA ASP A 11 5.93 -5.14 -14.90
C ASP A 11 5.40 -3.95 -14.08
N LEU A 12 5.30 -2.77 -14.70
CA LEU A 12 4.80 -1.55 -14.05
C LEU A 12 3.28 -1.59 -13.82
N THR A 13 2.54 -2.29 -14.70
CA THR A 13 1.09 -2.49 -14.54
C THR A 13 0.80 -3.34 -13.31
N LEU A 14 1.51 -4.46 -13.14
CA LEU A 14 1.39 -5.29 -11.95
C LEU A 14 1.73 -4.51 -10.67
N LEU A 15 2.78 -3.69 -10.69
CA LEU A 15 3.14 -2.86 -9.54
C LEU A 15 2.04 -1.86 -9.18
N LEU A 16 1.39 -1.26 -10.17
CA LEU A 16 0.25 -0.35 -9.98
C LEU A 16 -0.94 -1.08 -9.35
N GLU A 17 -1.30 -2.27 -9.84
CA GLU A 17 -2.37 -3.10 -9.28
C GLU A 17 -2.08 -3.46 -7.81
N LEU A 18 -0.87 -3.90 -7.50
CA LEU A 18 -0.46 -4.22 -6.13
C LEU A 18 -0.54 -3.02 -5.19
N TYR A 19 -0.19 -1.81 -5.66
CA TYR A 19 -0.34 -0.58 -4.88
C TYR A 19 -1.79 -0.20 -4.67
N GLN A 20 -2.65 -0.37 -5.68
CA GLN A 20 -4.08 -0.12 -5.58
C GLN A 20 -4.74 -1.06 -4.56
N ASP A 21 -4.42 -2.35 -4.63
CA ASP A 21 -4.91 -3.35 -3.67
C ASP A 21 -4.43 -3.07 -2.25
N MET A 22 -3.15 -2.75 -2.08
CA MET A 22 -2.60 -2.37 -0.78
C MET A 22 -3.34 -1.13 -0.23
N TYR A 23 -3.56 -0.11 -1.07
CA TYR A 23 -4.25 1.11 -0.67
C TYR A 23 -5.69 0.88 -0.26
N ALA A 24 -6.47 0.15 -1.05
CA ALA A 24 -7.85 -0.17 -0.76
C ALA A 24 -7.99 -0.91 0.58
N ASN A 25 -7.13 -1.90 0.82
CA ASN A 25 -7.17 -2.70 2.03
C ASN A 25 -6.70 -1.92 3.28
N VAL A 26 -5.75 -0.99 3.16
CA VAL A 26 -5.40 -0.07 4.25
C VAL A 26 -6.54 0.90 4.55
N CYS A 27 -7.23 1.43 3.52
CA CYS A 27 -8.42 2.27 3.73
C CYS A 27 -9.51 1.50 4.48
N ASN A 28 -9.83 0.28 4.05
CA ASN A 28 -10.81 -0.56 4.75
C ASN A 28 -10.41 -0.81 6.21
N THR A 29 -9.14 -1.12 6.46
CA THR A 29 -8.60 -1.31 7.82
C THR A 29 -8.87 -0.08 8.69
N TYR A 30 -8.53 1.11 8.19
CA TYR A 30 -8.69 2.36 8.91
C TYR A 30 -10.16 2.74 9.10
N ASP A 31 -10.98 2.63 8.06
CA ASP A 31 -12.41 2.95 8.10
C ASP A 31 -13.16 2.06 9.08
N ILE A 32 -12.81 0.78 9.16
CA ILE A 32 -13.38 -0.14 10.16
C ILE A 32 -13.05 0.35 11.57
N LEU A 33 -11.78 0.71 11.83
CA LEU A 33 -11.32 1.16 13.14
C LEU A 33 -11.93 2.50 13.59
N ILE A 34 -12.27 3.39 12.66
CA ILE A 34 -12.83 4.70 12.99
C ILE A 34 -14.36 4.67 13.09
N ASN A 35 -15.05 3.92 12.22
CA ASN A 35 -16.49 4.05 12.07
C ASN A 35 -17.31 2.94 12.77
N PHE A 36 -16.66 1.90 13.30
CA PHE A 36 -17.33 0.73 13.90
C PHE A 36 -16.89 0.46 15.35
N SER A 37 -16.68 1.51 16.15
CA SER A 37 -16.07 1.45 17.50
C SER A 37 -16.81 0.60 18.53
N ASP A 38 -18.08 0.28 18.29
CA ASP A 38 -18.93 -0.47 19.25
C ASP A 38 -19.10 -1.95 18.89
N ASN A 39 -18.28 -2.47 17.96
CA ASN A 39 -18.39 -3.85 17.47
C ASN A 39 -17.18 -4.70 17.89
N GLU A 40 -17.39 -5.79 18.62
CA GLU A 40 -16.33 -6.73 19.01
C GLU A 40 -15.59 -7.34 17.80
N LEU A 41 -16.21 -7.35 16.63
CA LEU A 41 -15.62 -7.83 15.36
C LEU A 41 -14.77 -6.78 14.65
N GLN A 42 -14.72 -5.54 15.13
CA GLN A 42 -13.99 -4.43 14.51
C GLN A 42 -12.50 -4.76 14.33
N TYR A 43 -11.81 -5.16 15.40
CA TYR A 43 -10.38 -5.44 15.36
C TYR A 43 -10.03 -6.68 14.52
N PRO A 44 -10.72 -7.83 14.64
CA PRO A 44 -10.49 -8.98 13.75
C PRO A 44 -10.72 -8.66 12.26
N LEU A 45 -11.75 -7.87 11.94
CA LEU A 45 -12.06 -7.50 10.56
C LEU A 45 -10.99 -6.54 10.01
N ALA A 46 -10.60 -5.52 10.78
CA ALA A 46 -9.52 -4.61 10.41
C ALA A 46 -8.20 -5.35 10.20
N ALA A 47 -7.87 -6.31 11.08
CA ALA A 47 -6.66 -7.13 10.94
C ALA A 47 -6.68 -7.99 9.66
N SER A 48 -7.86 -8.47 9.27
CA SER A 48 -8.04 -9.26 8.04
C SER A 48 -7.74 -8.43 6.79
N TYR A 49 -8.27 -7.20 6.71
CA TYR A 49 -7.94 -6.27 5.63
C TYR A 49 -6.46 -5.89 5.64
N LEU A 50 -5.86 -5.63 6.80
CA LEU A 50 -4.44 -5.32 6.86
C LEU A 50 -3.56 -6.50 6.41
N SER A 51 -3.99 -7.73 6.65
CA SER A 51 -3.32 -8.93 6.13
C SER A 51 -3.39 -9.01 4.60
N LEU A 52 -4.52 -8.65 3.99
CA LEU A 52 -4.63 -8.57 2.53
C LEU A 52 -3.68 -7.49 1.98
N ALA A 53 -3.64 -6.32 2.61
CA ALA A 53 -2.67 -5.28 2.26
C ALA A 53 -1.22 -5.78 2.40
N HIS A 54 -0.94 -6.61 3.40
CA HIS A 54 0.40 -7.18 3.63
C HIS A 54 0.84 -8.13 2.51
N ASN A 55 -0.09 -8.88 1.95
CA ASN A 55 0.19 -9.76 0.82
C ASN A 55 0.60 -8.94 -0.40
N SER A 56 -0.16 -7.89 -0.74
CA SER A 56 0.17 -6.97 -1.83
C SER A 56 1.51 -6.26 -1.59
N TYR A 57 1.77 -5.81 -0.36
CA TYR A 57 3.06 -5.25 0.06
C TYR A 57 4.22 -6.21 -0.21
N THR A 58 4.08 -7.47 0.22
CA THR A 58 5.14 -8.48 0.09
C THR A 58 5.43 -8.79 -1.36
N HIS A 59 4.38 -8.95 -2.17
CA HIS A 59 4.52 -9.14 -3.61
C HIS A 59 5.21 -7.96 -4.27
N ALA A 60 4.78 -6.71 -3.98
CA ALA A 60 5.40 -5.51 -4.54
C ALA A 60 6.88 -5.38 -4.13
N HIS A 61 7.22 -5.69 -2.88
CA HIS A 61 8.59 -5.64 -2.39
C HIS A 61 9.50 -6.67 -3.08
N ILE A 62 9.05 -7.91 -3.22
CA ILE A 62 9.75 -8.95 -4.00
C ILE A 62 9.92 -8.49 -5.43
N TYR A 63 8.87 -7.91 -6.00
CA TYR A 63 8.84 -7.48 -7.38
C TYR A 63 9.88 -6.40 -7.69
N ILE A 64 9.90 -5.32 -6.90
CA ILE A 64 10.90 -4.25 -7.00
C ILE A 64 12.32 -4.80 -6.84
N SER A 65 12.51 -5.69 -5.88
CA SER A 65 13.82 -6.29 -5.60
C SER A 65 14.34 -7.16 -6.74
N THR A 66 13.44 -7.86 -7.43
CA THR A 66 13.78 -8.81 -8.51
C THR A 66 13.96 -8.14 -9.87
N HIS A 67 13.34 -6.99 -10.10
CA HIS A 67 13.37 -6.26 -11.38
C HIS A 67 14.26 -5.00 -11.34
N ASP A 68 15.03 -4.80 -10.26
CA ASP A 68 15.90 -3.65 -10.02
C ASP A 68 15.20 -2.28 -10.21
N LEU A 69 13.91 -2.24 -9.85
CA LEU A 69 13.08 -1.03 -9.93
C LEU A 69 13.26 -0.14 -8.69
N ARG A 70 14.50 0.02 -8.23
CA ARG A 70 14.83 0.82 -7.04
C ARG A 70 14.73 2.31 -7.34
N ASP A 71 13.51 2.78 -7.61
CA ASP A 71 13.16 4.19 -7.64
C ASP A 71 12.71 4.61 -6.23
N SER A 72 13.22 5.76 -5.77
CA SER A 72 12.84 6.35 -4.49
C SER A 72 11.33 6.54 -4.35
N ASP A 73 10.59 6.74 -5.45
CA ASP A 73 9.15 6.91 -5.42
C ASP A 73 8.38 5.59 -5.21
N PHE A 74 8.92 4.46 -5.67
CA PHE A 74 8.32 3.14 -5.47
C PHE A 74 8.62 2.58 -4.07
N GLU A 75 9.73 2.98 -3.46
CA GLU A 75 10.05 2.56 -2.09
C GLU A 75 9.28 3.36 -1.02
N LYS A 76 8.95 4.63 -1.28
CA LYS A 76 8.23 5.50 -0.34
C LYS A 76 6.91 4.90 0.15
N ILE A 77 6.10 4.36 -0.76
CA ILE A 77 4.83 3.72 -0.39
C ILE A 77 5.04 2.47 0.47
N LEU A 78 6.08 1.67 0.19
CA LEU A 78 6.41 0.47 0.96
C LEU A 78 6.86 0.83 2.38
N VAL A 79 7.64 1.90 2.54
CA VAL A 79 8.04 2.43 3.86
C VAL A 79 6.83 2.97 4.61
N ALA A 80 5.97 3.74 3.94
CA ALA A 80 4.77 4.30 4.57
C ALA A 80 3.80 3.20 5.02
N TYR A 81 3.61 2.14 4.22
CA TYR A 81 2.83 0.97 4.61
C TYR A 81 3.41 0.28 5.86
N LYS A 82 4.73 0.07 5.93
CA LYS A 82 5.39 -0.50 7.11
C LYS A 82 5.07 0.29 8.37
N ASN A 83 5.06 1.63 8.29
CA ASN A 83 4.71 2.48 9.43
C ASN A 83 3.25 2.32 9.86
N VAL A 84 2.31 2.17 8.91
CA VAL A 84 0.91 1.83 9.21
C VAL A 84 0.84 0.50 9.93
N LYS A 85 1.50 -0.54 9.42
CA LYS A 85 1.49 -1.87 10.03
C LYS A 85 2.02 -1.86 11.45
N VAL A 86 3.16 -1.19 11.70
CA VAL A 86 3.72 -1.06 13.06
C VAL A 86 2.73 -0.35 13.99
N SER A 87 2.13 0.76 13.56
CA SER A 87 1.15 1.49 14.37
C SER A 87 -0.14 0.69 14.63
N PHE A 88 -0.56 -0.15 13.67
CA PHE A 88 -1.67 -1.06 13.87
C PHE A 88 -1.33 -2.19 14.86
N ASP A 89 -0.15 -2.80 14.73
CA ASP A 89 0.31 -3.85 15.65
C ASP A 89 0.39 -3.29 17.10
N GLU A 90 0.89 -2.06 17.27
CA GLU A 90 0.88 -1.34 18.56
C GLU A 90 -0.55 -1.13 19.10
N LEU A 91 -1.50 -0.71 18.25
CA LEU A 91 -2.91 -0.53 18.63
C LEU A 91 -3.54 -1.85 19.10
N MET A 92 -3.23 -2.96 18.43
CA MET A 92 -3.75 -4.30 18.78
C MET A 92 -3.23 -4.79 20.13
N VAL A 93 -1.95 -4.52 20.43
CA VAL A 93 -1.30 -4.90 21.69
C VAL A 93 -1.78 -4.02 22.84
N HIS A 94 -1.80 -2.71 22.62
CA HIS A 94 -2.12 -1.72 23.62
C HIS A 94 -3.47 -1.11 23.30
N ARG A 95 -4.58 -1.87 23.36
CA ARG A 95 -5.97 -1.49 22.97
C ARG A 95 -6.49 -0.11 23.45
N ASN A 96 -5.74 0.58 24.29
CA ASN A 96 -5.98 1.93 24.80
C ASN A 96 -5.13 3.00 24.06
N MET A 97 -4.33 2.62 23.06
CA MET A 97 -3.49 3.52 22.27
C MET A 97 -4.36 4.33 21.32
N ASN A 98 -4.12 5.63 21.36
CA ASN A 98 -4.88 6.62 20.64
C ASN A 98 -4.81 6.35 19.12
N VAL A 99 -5.97 6.11 18.50
CA VAL A 99 -6.16 5.96 17.04
C VAL A 99 -5.53 7.14 16.27
N TYR A 100 -5.27 8.26 16.94
CA TYR A 100 -4.49 9.39 16.41
C TYR A 100 -3.14 9.01 15.80
N ARG A 101 -2.35 8.10 16.41
CA ARG A 101 -1.06 7.67 15.82
C ARG A 101 -1.26 6.93 14.51
N LEU A 102 -2.24 6.02 14.47
CA LEU A 102 -2.62 5.31 13.25
C LEU A 102 -3.13 6.28 12.18
N SER A 103 -3.91 7.30 12.56
CA SER A 103 -4.38 8.34 11.67
C SER A 103 -3.25 9.08 10.95
N ASN A 104 -2.18 9.43 11.67
CA ASN A 104 -1.03 10.10 11.07
C ASN A 104 -0.32 9.18 10.07
N ARG A 105 -0.09 7.91 10.42
CA ARG A 105 0.54 6.95 9.49
C ARG A 105 -0.33 6.64 8.28
N TYR A 106 -1.65 6.57 8.47
CA TYR A 106 -2.60 6.43 7.37
C TYR A 106 -2.50 7.60 6.39
N ASN A 107 -2.44 8.85 6.87
CA ASN A 107 -2.32 10.03 6.02
C ASN A 107 -0.99 10.06 5.25
N GLU A 108 0.12 9.71 5.91
CA GLU A 108 1.43 9.55 5.26
C GLU A 108 1.38 8.50 4.15
N PHE A 109 0.77 7.34 4.43
CA PHE A 109 0.58 6.26 3.46
C PHE A 109 -0.28 6.69 2.27
N LYS A 110 -1.41 7.37 2.52
CA LYS A 110 -2.28 7.88 1.47
C LYS A 110 -1.55 8.85 0.54
N ASN A 111 -0.76 9.75 1.09
CA ASN A 111 0.05 10.69 0.30
C ASN A 111 1.11 9.95 -0.52
N ALA A 112 1.81 8.99 0.07
CA ALA A 112 2.79 8.17 -0.64
C ALA A 112 2.15 7.39 -1.79
N TYR A 113 0.98 6.78 -1.58
CA TYR A 113 0.22 6.11 -2.63
C TYR A 113 -0.13 7.05 -3.79
N LEU A 114 -0.67 8.23 -3.51
CA LEU A 114 -1.04 9.19 -4.56
C LEU A 114 0.16 9.63 -5.40
N LEU A 115 1.33 9.79 -4.78
CA LEU A 115 2.57 10.11 -5.48
C LEU A 115 3.06 8.94 -6.33
N SER A 116 3.20 7.74 -5.74
CA SER A 116 3.68 6.55 -6.45
C SER A 116 2.75 6.15 -7.59
N LYS A 117 1.43 6.28 -7.41
CA LYS A 117 0.44 6.06 -8.47
C LYS A 117 0.66 7.00 -9.65
N ARG A 118 0.77 8.31 -9.40
CA ARG A 118 1.00 9.30 -10.46
C ARG A 118 2.32 9.05 -11.20
N SER A 119 3.39 8.71 -10.47
CA SER A 119 4.68 8.37 -11.08
C SER A 119 4.56 7.13 -11.99
N LEU A 120 3.87 6.07 -11.54
CA LEU A 120 3.64 4.88 -12.36
C LEU A 120 2.78 5.16 -13.60
N GLU A 121 1.66 5.85 -13.44
CA GLU A 121 0.75 6.21 -14.54
C GLU A 121 1.47 7.05 -15.60
N SER A 122 2.26 8.04 -15.18
CA SER A 122 3.08 8.86 -16.09
C SER A 122 4.07 8.03 -16.91
N ILE A 123 4.75 7.05 -16.28
CA ILE A 123 5.70 6.18 -16.99
C ILE A 123 4.96 5.28 -18.00
N LEU A 124 3.78 4.77 -17.63
CA LEU A 124 2.95 3.92 -18.47
C LEU A 124 2.39 4.70 -19.69
N GLU A 125 1.89 5.92 -19.48
CA GLU A 125 1.37 6.80 -20.54
C GLU A 125 2.45 7.16 -21.58
N VAL A 126 3.68 7.44 -21.14
CA VAL A 126 4.80 7.76 -22.05
C VAL A 126 5.22 6.54 -22.88
N ARG A 127 5.03 5.32 -22.37
CA ARG A 127 5.53 4.08 -23.00
C ARG A 127 4.49 3.32 -23.83
N VAL A 128 3.21 3.67 -23.71
CA VAL A 128 2.12 3.12 -24.55
C VAL A 128 1.44 4.27 -25.29
N PRO A 129 1.91 4.64 -26.50
CA PRO A 129 1.17 5.56 -27.36
C PRO A 129 -0.17 4.91 -27.71
N GLN A 130 -1.26 5.67 -27.54
CA GLN A 130 -2.61 5.27 -27.96
C GLN A 130 -2.67 4.92 -29.45
#